data_AF-A0A101AU81-F1
#
_entry.id   AF-A0A101AU81-F1
#
_cell.length_a   1.000
_cell.length_b   1.000
_cell.length_c   1.000
_cell.angle_alpha   90.00
_cell.angle_beta   90.00
_cell.angle_gamma   90.00
#
_symmetry.space_group_name_H-M   'P 1'
#
loop_
_entity.id
_entity.type
_entity.pdbx_description
1 polymer ?
#
loop_
_entity_poly.entity_id
_entity_poly.type
_entity_poly.pdbx_seq_one_letter_code
_entity_poly.pdbx_strand_id
1 'polypeptide(L)'
;MLRRLATLLGLAAAAAALTGLIAGYLPITRHSLLIVASASPYLMLGAPIAAALLLGRGWILASLAAILTALLVTIQLPLYAGAEVVEPSMGVRVMTSNLGMGQTDPAALTATAQQSTDILVLQEMTGEAAEGLSAAGIDRTFPHRLRNARPAACGVGIWSRYPLSEVTAARGIRCRTCGRGCKCPGRPWRRRWSRSTSRRRGRNRSTGGGMTWRGTRRYCALRQRDPAR
;
A
#
# COMPACT_ATOMS: atom_id res chain seq x y z
N MET A 1 13.12 -42.51 22.64
CA MET A 1 13.86 -41.38 22.02
C MET A 1 13.07 -40.68 20.91
N LEU A 2 12.52 -41.39 19.90
CA LEU A 2 11.72 -40.80 18.81
C LEU A 2 10.57 -39.88 19.26
N ARG A 3 9.88 -40.21 20.36
CA ARG A 3 8.79 -39.37 20.89
C ARG A 3 9.27 -37.99 21.33
N ARG A 4 10.37 -37.94 22.09
CA ARG A 4 10.97 -36.68 22.58
C ARG A 4 11.54 -35.85 21.43
N LEU A 5 12.23 -36.49 20.48
CA LEU A 5 12.78 -35.82 19.30
C LEU A 5 11.70 -35.10 18.50
N ALA A 6 10.60 -35.79 18.19
CA ALA A 6 9.50 -35.19 17.45
C ALA A 6 8.78 -34.06 18.23
N THR A 7 8.67 -34.16 19.56
CA THR A 7 8.16 -33.03 20.37
C THR A 7 9.10 -31.83 20.26
N LEU A 8 10.41 -32.02 20.40
CA LEU A 8 11.40 -30.95 20.28
C LEU A 8 11.38 -30.31 18.88
N LEU A 9 11.30 -31.13 17.83
CA LEU A 9 11.19 -30.65 16.44
C LEU A 9 9.87 -29.90 16.20
N GLY A 10 8.76 -30.39 16.76
CA GLY A 10 7.46 -29.71 16.67
C GLY A 10 7.47 -28.34 17.37
N LEU A 11 8.05 -28.26 18.56
CA LEU A 11 8.22 -27.00 19.28
C LEU A 11 9.15 -26.03 18.53
N ALA A 12 10.25 -26.53 17.98
CA ALA A 12 11.17 -25.73 17.16
C ALA A 12 10.47 -25.19 15.90
N ALA A 13 9.66 -26.02 15.22
CA ALA A 13 8.89 -25.61 14.06
C ALA A 13 7.83 -24.54 14.41
N ALA A 14 7.14 -24.67 15.54
CA ALA A 14 6.20 -23.66 16.03
C ALA A 14 6.92 -22.33 16.36
N ALA A 15 8.08 -22.41 17.00
CA ALA A 15 8.90 -21.24 17.31
C ALA A 15 9.40 -20.53 16.05
N ALA A 16 9.81 -21.29 15.02
CA ALA A 16 10.18 -20.75 13.71
C ALA A 16 8.99 -20.01 13.07
N ALA A 17 7.79 -20.60 13.07
CA ALA A 17 6.60 -19.96 12.52
C ALA A 17 6.22 -18.65 13.23
N LEU A 18 6.30 -18.62 14.56
CA LEU A 18 6.11 -17.40 15.34
C LEU A 18 7.17 -16.35 15.02
N THR A 19 8.42 -16.76 14.84
CA THR A 19 9.52 -15.85 14.46
C THR A 19 9.26 -15.23 13.09
N GLY A 20 8.85 -16.02 12.09
CA GLY A 20 8.47 -15.53 10.78
C GLY A 20 7.31 -14.53 10.85
N LEU A 21 6.27 -14.85 11.62
CA LEU A 21 5.14 -13.96 11.85
C LEU A 21 5.56 -12.63 12.46
N ILE A 22 6.27 -12.66 13.59
CA ILE A 22 6.68 -11.44 14.31
C ILE A 22 7.62 -10.60 13.44
N ALA A 23 8.57 -11.21 12.74
CA ALA A 23 9.52 -10.50 11.89
C ALA A 23 8.84 -9.68 10.78
N GLY A 24 7.72 -10.17 10.23
CA GLY A 24 6.93 -9.45 9.23
C GLY A 24 6.27 -8.15 9.74
N TYR A 25 6.09 -8.01 11.07
CA TYR A 25 5.49 -6.82 11.68
C TYR A 25 6.49 -5.86 12.32
N LEU A 26 7.77 -6.26 12.42
CA LEU A 26 8.82 -5.41 13.00
C LEU A 26 9.35 -4.38 11.97
N PRO A 27 9.68 -3.15 12.41
CA PRO A 27 10.33 -2.18 11.54
C PRO A 27 11.72 -2.68 11.15
N ILE A 28 11.99 -2.74 9.85
CA ILE A 28 13.28 -3.17 9.30
C ILE A 28 14.31 -2.09 9.65
N THR A 29 15.08 -2.36 10.70
CA THR A 29 16.10 -1.44 11.22
C THR A 29 17.50 -2.03 11.10
N ARG A 30 17.59 -3.35 10.93
CA ARG A 30 18.86 -4.11 10.86
C ARG A 30 18.81 -5.06 9.67
N HIS A 31 19.98 -5.34 9.09
CA HIS A 31 20.12 -6.28 7.98
C HIS A 31 19.66 -7.69 8.34
N SER A 32 19.91 -8.14 9.57
CA SER A 32 19.42 -9.44 10.05
C SER A 32 17.90 -9.54 10.09
N LEU A 33 17.20 -8.48 10.51
CA LEU A 33 15.74 -8.42 10.51
C LEU A 33 15.18 -8.48 9.08
N LEU A 34 15.86 -7.86 8.12
CA LEU A 34 15.50 -7.96 6.70
C LEU A 34 15.55 -9.43 6.22
N ILE A 35 16.61 -10.16 6.55
CA ILE A 35 16.79 -11.57 6.17
C ILE A 35 15.71 -12.45 6.82
N VAL A 36 15.40 -12.25 8.09
CA VAL A 36 14.36 -13.05 8.77
C VAL A 36 12.97 -12.70 8.21
N ALA A 37 12.69 -11.42 7.94
CA ALA A 37 11.42 -10.98 7.38
C ALA A 37 11.23 -11.52 5.95
N SER A 38 12.28 -11.56 5.12
CA SER A 38 12.20 -12.17 3.77
C SER A 38 12.04 -13.69 3.85
N ALA A 39 12.59 -14.33 4.88
CA ALA A 39 12.38 -15.76 5.14
C ALA A 39 11.02 -16.10 5.78
N SER A 40 10.22 -15.09 6.17
CA SER A 40 8.98 -15.29 6.94
C SER A 40 7.98 -16.27 6.30
N PRO A 41 7.72 -16.27 4.97
CA PRO A 41 6.76 -17.21 4.40
C PRO A 41 7.20 -18.67 4.58
N TYR A 42 8.50 -18.94 4.53
CA TYR A 42 9.07 -20.27 4.73
C TYR A 42 9.06 -20.68 6.21
N LEU A 43 9.39 -19.74 7.10
CA LEU A 43 9.34 -19.97 8.55
C LEU A 43 7.91 -20.28 9.01
N MET A 44 6.90 -19.61 8.45
CA MET A 44 5.48 -19.83 8.74
C MET A 44 5.00 -21.25 8.41
N LEU A 45 5.64 -21.97 7.48
CA LEU A 45 5.37 -23.40 7.23
C LEU A 45 5.68 -24.29 8.44
N GLY A 46 6.45 -23.77 9.41
CA GLY A 46 6.67 -24.45 10.69
C GLY A 46 5.39 -24.71 11.49
N ALA A 47 4.32 -23.92 11.31
CA ALA A 47 3.06 -24.11 12.03
C ALA A 47 2.32 -25.41 11.63
N PRO A 48 2.05 -25.69 10.34
CA PRO A 48 1.45 -26.97 9.95
C PRO A 48 2.38 -28.15 10.22
N ILE A 49 3.71 -27.98 10.10
CA ILE A 49 4.69 -29.02 10.46
C ILE A 49 4.62 -29.33 11.96
N ALA A 50 4.52 -28.31 12.82
CA ALA A 50 4.36 -28.49 14.25
C ALA A 50 3.07 -29.23 14.58
N ALA A 51 1.95 -28.87 13.95
CA ALA A 51 0.68 -29.56 14.14
C ALA A 51 0.79 -31.06 13.79
N ALA A 52 1.40 -31.39 12.66
CA ALA A 52 1.67 -32.76 12.22
C ALA A 52 2.56 -33.55 13.21
N LEU A 53 3.63 -32.95 13.70
CA LEU A 53 4.57 -33.62 14.62
C LEU A 53 3.99 -33.81 16.03
N LEU A 54 3.11 -32.91 16.46
CA LEU A 54 2.50 -32.90 17.80
C LEU A 54 1.18 -33.67 17.88
N LEU A 55 0.60 -34.05 16.73
CA LEU A 55 -0.51 -35.01 16.65
C LEU A 55 -0.16 -36.30 17.39
N GLY A 56 -1.06 -36.72 18.30
CA GLY A 56 -0.87 -37.91 19.14
C GLY A 56 0.14 -37.77 20.30
N ARG A 57 0.74 -36.58 20.51
CA ARG A 57 1.70 -36.31 21.59
C ARG A 57 1.14 -35.46 22.73
N GLY A 58 0.06 -34.74 22.49
CA GLY A 58 -0.66 -33.96 23.48
C GLY A 58 -1.70 -33.08 22.81
N TRP A 59 -2.96 -33.24 23.21
CA TRP A 59 -4.07 -32.53 22.57
C TRP A 59 -3.92 -31.01 22.67
N ILE A 60 -3.38 -30.51 23.79
CA ILE A 60 -3.12 -29.07 23.98
C ILE A 60 -2.09 -28.55 22.96
N LEU A 61 -0.96 -29.23 22.81
CA LEU A 61 0.12 -28.80 21.91
C LEU A 61 -0.31 -28.87 20.43
N ALA A 62 -1.01 -29.94 20.05
CA ALA A 62 -1.55 -30.08 18.71
C ALA A 62 -2.60 -28.99 18.42
N SER A 63 -3.50 -28.71 19.36
CA SER A 63 -4.51 -27.65 19.23
C SER A 63 -3.87 -26.27 19.09
N LEU A 64 -2.85 -25.93 19.88
CA LEU A 64 -2.14 -24.66 19.77
C LEU A 64 -1.47 -24.49 18.40
N ALA A 65 -0.82 -25.54 17.89
CA ALA A 65 -0.19 -25.51 16.57
C ALA A 65 -1.23 -25.41 15.43
N ALA A 66 -2.37 -26.07 15.58
CA ALA A 66 -3.49 -25.97 14.63
C ALA A 66 -4.09 -24.55 14.63
N ILE A 67 -4.29 -23.93 15.80
CA ILE A 67 -4.77 -22.55 15.93
C ILE A 67 -3.78 -21.58 15.27
N LEU A 68 -2.47 -21.73 15.53
CA LEU A 68 -1.44 -20.91 14.89
C LEU A 68 -1.49 -21.05 13.36
N THR A 69 -1.66 -22.26 12.85
CA THR A 69 -1.80 -22.53 11.41
C THR A 69 -3.03 -21.82 10.84
N ALA A 70 -4.20 -21.95 11.49
CA ALA A 70 -5.42 -21.30 11.06
C ALA A 70 -5.30 -19.76 11.07
N LEU A 71 -4.64 -19.19 12.07
CA LEU A 71 -4.37 -17.76 12.14
C LEU A 71 -3.48 -17.31 10.97
N LEU A 72 -2.39 -18.03 10.70
CA LEU A 72 -1.49 -17.72 9.59
C LEU A 72 -2.20 -17.80 8.23
N VAL A 73 -3.02 -18.84 8.02
CA VAL A 73 -3.84 -18.95 6.81
C VAL A 73 -4.80 -17.77 6.70
N THR A 74 -5.46 -17.38 7.79
CA THR A 74 -6.40 -16.24 7.79
C THR A 74 -5.70 -14.92 7.44
N ILE A 75 -4.46 -14.72 7.92
CA ILE A 75 -3.67 -13.52 7.63
C ILE A 75 -3.16 -13.53 6.18
N GLN A 76 -2.73 -14.69 5.67
CA GLN A 76 -2.06 -14.81 4.38
C GLN A 76 -3.02 -15.00 3.21
N LEU A 77 -4.15 -15.69 3.40
CA LEU A 77 -5.09 -16.04 2.34
C LEU A 77 -5.57 -14.82 1.52
N PRO A 78 -5.89 -13.65 2.13
CA PRO A 78 -6.31 -12.47 1.37
C PRO A 78 -5.24 -11.92 0.40
N LEU A 79 -3.96 -12.29 0.57
CA LEU A 79 -2.89 -11.88 -0.34
C LEU A 79 -2.88 -12.69 -1.64
N TYR A 80 -3.48 -13.88 -1.64
CA TYR A 80 -3.48 -14.82 -2.76
C TYR A 80 -4.86 -15.01 -3.37
N ALA A 81 -5.90 -14.96 -2.54
CA ALA A 81 -7.30 -14.97 -2.97
C ALA A 81 -7.70 -13.55 -3.39
N GLY A 82 -7.26 -13.13 -4.59
CA GLY A 82 -7.74 -11.90 -5.20
C GLY A 82 -9.27 -11.97 -5.38
N ALA A 83 -9.97 -10.90 -5.05
CA ALA A 83 -11.38 -10.78 -5.40
C ALA A 83 -11.48 -10.44 -6.89
N GLU A 84 -12.03 -11.34 -7.71
CA GLU A 84 -12.47 -10.97 -9.05
C GLU A 84 -13.64 -10.00 -8.90
N VAL A 85 -13.40 -8.73 -9.19
CA VAL A 85 -14.47 -7.76 -9.36
C VAL A 85 -15.05 -8.02 -10.74
N VAL A 86 -16.12 -8.83 -10.80
CA VAL A 86 -16.92 -9.03 -12.01
C VAL A 86 -17.83 -7.82 -12.22
N GLU A 87 -17.22 -6.65 -12.40
CA GLU A 87 -17.89 -5.51 -13.02
C GLU A 87 -17.33 -5.34 -14.44
N PRO A 88 -18.12 -4.84 -15.40
CA PRO A 88 -17.62 -4.46 -16.71
C PRO A 88 -16.55 -3.39 -16.52
N SER A 89 -15.28 -3.80 -16.54
CA SER A 89 -14.13 -2.93 -16.31
C SER A 89 -13.38 -2.73 -17.62
N MET A 90 -12.93 -1.49 -17.84
CA MET A 90 -11.98 -1.20 -18.89
C MET A 90 -10.65 -1.87 -18.51
N GLY A 91 -10.11 -2.72 -19.38
CA GLY A 91 -8.77 -3.25 -19.19
C GLY A 91 -7.74 -2.11 -19.21
N VAL A 92 -6.94 -1.99 -18.15
CA VAL A 92 -5.90 -0.96 -18.04
C VAL A 92 -4.53 -1.64 -18.08
N ARG A 93 -3.61 -1.13 -18.92
CA ARG A 93 -2.22 -1.62 -18.91
C ARG A 93 -1.39 -0.87 -17.89
N VAL A 94 -0.92 -1.60 -16.88
CA VAL A 94 -0.08 -1.08 -15.81
C VAL A 94 1.37 -1.53 -16.01
N MET A 95 2.31 -0.58 -15.95
CA MET A 95 3.74 -0.85 -15.94
C MET A 95 4.33 -0.45 -14.59
N THR A 96 5.15 -1.32 -14.02
CA THR A 96 5.94 -1.01 -12.82
C THR A 96 7.42 -1.10 -13.13
N SER A 97 8.22 -0.15 -12.63
CA SER A 97 9.68 -0.19 -12.77
C SER A 97 10.36 0.33 -11.51
N ASN A 98 11.32 -0.45 -11.02
CA ASN A 98 12.27 0.04 -10.02
C ASN A 98 13.40 0.75 -10.77
N LEU A 99 13.68 2.01 -10.42
CA LEU A 99 14.68 2.81 -11.13
C LEU A 99 16.13 2.54 -10.68
N GLY A 100 16.34 1.69 -9.67
CA GLY A 100 17.66 1.39 -9.11
C GLY A 100 18.33 2.65 -8.56
N MET A 101 17.61 3.41 -7.74
CA MET A 101 18.03 4.74 -7.27
C MET A 101 18.28 5.75 -8.41
N GLY A 102 17.44 5.72 -9.45
CA GLY A 102 17.47 6.70 -10.54
C GLY A 102 18.49 6.41 -11.64
N GLN A 103 19.08 5.22 -11.69
CA GLN A 103 20.06 4.80 -12.69
C GLN A 103 19.42 4.41 -14.04
N THR A 104 18.09 4.29 -14.09
CA THR A 104 17.37 3.98 -15.34
C THR A 104 17.39 5.17 -16.28
N ASP A 105 17.67 4.93 -17.57
CA ASP A 105 17.58 5.94 -18.62
C ASP A 105 16.14 6.51 -18.72
N PRO A 106 15.93 7.80 -18.41
CA PRO A 106 14.62 8.42 -18.45
C PRO A 106 13.99 8.45 -19.85
N ALA A 107 14.80 8.54 -20.91
CA ALA A 107 14.32 8.62 -22.29
C ALA A 107 13.78 7.26 -22.74
N ALA A 108 14.56 6.19 -22.56
CA ALA A 108 14.12 4.83 -22.87
C ALA A 108 12.88 4.41 -22.08
N LEU A 109 12.82 4.73 -20.78
CA LEU A 109 11.65 4.42 -19.96
C LEU A 109 10.41 5.17 -20.43
N THR A 110 10.57 6.46 -20.78
CA THR A 110 9.48 7.30 -21.26
C THR A 110 8.96 6.80 -22.60
N ALA A 111 9.84 6.49 -23.56
CA ALA A 111 9.44 5.93 -24.86
C ALA A 111 8.64 4.63 -24.70
N THR A 112 9.11 3.72 -23.83
CA THR A 112 8.42 2.46 -23.53
C THR A 112 7.05 2.70 -22.91
N ALA A 113 6.97 3.55 -21.86
CA ALA A 113 5.71 3.84 -21.19
C ALA A 113 4.69 4.50 -22.13
N GLN A 114 5.14 5.37 -23.03
CA GLN A 114 4.26 6.06 -23.98
C GLN A 114 3.57 5.12 -24.97
N GLN A 115 4.22 4.03 -25.35
CA GLN A 115 3.70 3.09 -26.36
C GLN A 115 2.72 2.08 -25.78
N SER A 116 2.99 1.56 -24.58
CA SER A 116 2.26 0.42 -24.07
C SER A 116 1.46 0.68 -22.81
N THR A 117 1.66 1.80 -22.11
CA THR A 117 1.22 1.91 -20.72
C THR A 117 0.14 2.98 -20.52
N ASP A 118 -0.87 2.65 -19.71
CA ASP A 118 -1.89 3.56 -19.24
C ASP A 118 -1.56 4.15 -17.87
N ILE A 119 -0.99 3.33 -16.99
CA ILE A 119 -0.56 3.72 -15.64
C ILE A 119 0.87 3.23 -15.40
N LEU A 120 1.78 4.15 -15.09
CA LEU A 120 3.18 3.90 -14.76
C LEU A 120 3.41 4.08 -13.26
N VAL A 121 3.99 3.07 -12.61
CA VAL A 121 4.33 3.07 -11.17
C VAL A 121 5.83 2.89 -11.01
N LEU A 122 6.50 3.84 -10.37
CA LEU A 122 7.95 3.86 -10.23
C LEU A 122 8.38 3.72 -8.76
N GLN A 123 9.42 2.91 -8.52
CA GLN A 123 10.09 2.75 -7.22
C GLN A 123 11.54 3.24 -7.29
N GLU A 124 12.11 3.53 -6.12
CA GLU A 124 13.46 4.05 -5.94
C GLU A 124 13.75 5.31 -6.77
N MET A 125 12.74 6.18 -6.85
CA MET A 125 12.80 7.39 -7.67
C MET A 125 13.46 8.55 -6.92
N THR A 126 14.64 8.95 -7.37
CA THR A 126 15.35 10.13 -6.88
C THR A 126 14.76 11.43 -7.43
N GLY A 127 15.21 12.58 -6.92
CA GLY A 127 14.79 13.89 -7.42
C GLY A 127 15.23 14.07 -8.88
N GLU A 128 16.48 13.70 -9.15
CA GLU A 128 17.14 13.77 -10.45
C GLU A 128 16.42 12.88 -11.47
N ALA A 129 16.07 11.64 -11.10
CA ALA A 129 15.32 10.76 -11.98
C ALA A 129 13.94 11.34 -12.33
N ALA A 130 13.27 11.96 -11.36
CA ALA A 130 11.96 12.55 -11.57
C ALA A 130 12.03 13.79 -12.49
N GLU A 131 13.10 14.59 -12.41
CA GLU A 131 13.38 15.68 -13.32
C GLU A 131 13.75 15.17 -14.72
N GLY A 132 14.61 14.16 -14.82
CA GLY A 132 14.99 13.52 -16.07
C GLY A 132 13.79 12.96 -16.84
N LEU A 133 12.84 12.31 -16.13
CA LEU A 133 11.59 11.83 -16.74
C LEU A 133 10.71 12.98 -17.24
N SER A 134 10.65 14.09 -16.48
CA SER A 134 9.90 15.28 -16.90
C SER A 134 10.51 15.90 -18.16
N ALA A 135 11.84 15.98 -18.23
CA ALA A 135 12.58 16.47 -19.38
C ALA A 135 12.43 15.55 -20.61
N ALA A 136 12.37 14.23 -20.40
CA ALA A 136 12.07 13.25 -21.43
C ALA A 136 10.62 13.31 -21.95
N GLY A 137 9.75 14.11 -21.30
CA GLY A 137 8.39 14.37 -21.77
C GLY A 137 7.34 13.40 -21.24
N ILE A 138 7.61 12.66 -20.17
CA ILE A 138 6.62 11.73 -19.56
C ILE A 138 5.30 12.45 -19.23
N ASP A 139 5.40 13.70 -18.78
CA ASP A 139 4.26 14.50 -18.32
C ASP A 139 3.30 14.89 -19.46
N ARG A 140 3.75 14.85 -20.73
CA ARG A 140 2.89 15.12 -21.89
C ARG A 140 1.90 13.99 -22.15
N THR A 141 2.33 12.77 -21.87
CA THR A 141 1.52 11.56 -22.10
C THR A 141 0.70 11.19 -20.88
N PHE A 142 1.22 11.48 -19.68
CA PHE A 142 0.58 11.15 -18.42
C PHE A 142 0.33 12.43 -17.60
N PRO A 143 -0.76 13.18 -17.90
CA PRO A 143 -1.03 14.46 -17.26
C PRO A 143 -1.39 14.33 -15.78
N HIS A 144 -1.86 13.15 -15.33
CA HIS A 144 -2.21 12.90 -13.94
C HIS A 144 -1.09 12.19 -13.22
N ARG A 145 -0.49 12.85 -12.22
CA ARG A 145 0.72 12.34 -11.55
C ARG A 145 0.76 12.58 -10.06
N LEU A 146 1.46 11.70 -9.36
CA LEU A 146 1.83 11.82 -7.96
C LEU A 146 3.30 11.48 -7.81
N ARG A 147 4.07 12.42 -7.28
CA ARG A 147 5.52 12.29 -7.11
C ARG A 147 5.88 12.46 -5.64
N ASN A 148 6.56 11.47 -5.09
CA ASN A 148 7.20 11.54 -3.77
C ASN A 148 8.63 11.02 -3.95
N ALA A 149 9.41 11.78 -4.73
CA ALA A 149 10.84 11.54 -4.89
C ALA A 149 11.52 11.65 -3.54
N ARG A 150 12.45 10.75 -3.26
CA ARG A 150 13.22 10.74 -2.01
C ARG A 150 14.66 10.37 -2.29
N PRO A 151 15.60 10.78 -1.43
CA PRO A 151 16.95 10.25 -1.46
C PRO A 151 16.94 8.72 -1.30
N ALA A 152 17.91 8.06 -1.92
CA ALA A 152 18.09 6.61 -1.88
C ALA A 152 16.85 5.81 -2.35
N ALA A 153 16.75 4.55 -1.94
CA ALA A 153 15.74 3.59 -2.41
C ALA A 153 14.30 3.82 -1.88
N CYS A 154 13.96 4.99 -1.35
CA CYS A 154 12.65 5.23 -0.72
C CYS A 154 11.67 6.06 -1.56
N GLY A 155 12.09 6.57 -2.73
CA GLY A 155 11.25 7.41 -3.58
C GLY A 155 10.23 6.62 -4.40
N VAL A 156 9.05 7.20 -4.63
CA VAL A 156 8.00 6.58 -5.45
C VAL A 156 7.28 7.60 -6.33
N GLY A 157 6.75 7.14 -7.46
CA GLY A 157 5.94 7.97 -8.35
C GLY A 157 4.85 7.18 -9.08
N ILE A 158 3.76 7.85 -9.40
CA ILE A 158 2.66 7.32 -10.20
C ILE A 158 2.33 8.33 -11.30
N TRP A 159 2.22 7.86 -12.53
CA TRP A 159 1.79 8.59 -13.72
C TRP A 159 0.62 7.86 -14.36
N SER A 160 -0.40 8.60 -14.79
CA SER A 160 -1.64 8.05 -15.31
C SER A 160 -2.19 8.91 -16.45
N ARG A 161 -2.75 8.26 -17.45
CA ARG A 161 -3.58 8.90 -18.50
C ARG A 161 -4.95 9.31 -17.97
N TYR A 162 -5.41 8.65 -16.91
CA TYR A 162 -6.72 8.86 -16.29
C TYR A 162 -6.62 9.69 -15.00
N PRO A 163 -7.65 10.48 -14.64
CA PRO A 163 -7.69 11.24 -13.40
C PRO A 163 -7.47 10.37 -12.17
N LEU A 164 -6.58 10.82 -11.28
CA LEU A 164 -6.34 10.17 -9.99
C LEU A 164 -7.30 10.75 -8.94
N SER A 165 -8.34 10.01 -8.57
CA SER A 165 -9.27 10.39 -7.49
C SER A 165 -8.78 9.90 -6.12
N GLU A 166 -9.02 10.70 -5.08
CA GLU A 166 -8.71 10.42 -3.67
C GLU A 166 -7.50 9.51 -3.42
N VAL A 167 -6.30 10.04 -3.62
CA VAL A 167 -5.12 9.43 -3.01
C VAL A 167 -5.13 9.81 -1.54
N THR A 168 -6.02 9.17 -0.78
CA THR A 168 -5.69 8.86 0.60
C THR A 168 -4.33 8.19 0.49
N ALA A 169 -3.34 8.65 1.25
CA ALA A 169 -2.10 7.89 1.40
C ALA A 169 -2.54 6.52 1.93
N ALA A 170 -2.83 5.61 1.00
CA ALA A 170 -3.11 4.24 1.30
C ALA A 170 -1.92 3.87 2.17
N ARG A 171 -2.19 3.27 3.32
CA ARG A 171 -1.14 2.93 4.28
C ARG A 171 0.02 2.13 3.64
N GLY A 172 -0.09 1.73 2.35
CA GLY A 172 0.90 1.17 1.44
C GLY A 172 1.77 2.11 0.58
N ILE A 173 1.47 3.40 0.33
CA ILE A 173 2.46 4.33 -0.31
C ILE A 173 3.41 4.91 0.75
N ARG A 174 3.84 4.07 1.67
CA ARG A 174 4.94 4.36 2.57
C ARG A 174 5.97 3.27 2.33
N CYS A 175 7.17 3.67 1.92
CA CYS A 175 8.31 2.78 2.03
C CYS A 175 8.46 2.44 3.54
N ARG A 176 7.96 1.27 3.94
CA ARG A 176 8.03 0.79 5.34
C ARG A 176 9.47 0.48 5.75
N THR A 177 10.33 0.26 4.76
CA THR A 177 11.77 0.02 4.89
C THR A 177 12.55 1.26 5.33
N CYS A 178 11.97 2.46 5.20
CA CYS A 178 12.58 3.68 5.69
C CYS A 178 12.41 3.75 7.23
N GLY A 179 13.42 3.25 7.96
CA GLY A 179 13.53 3.38 9.41
C GLY A 179 13.49 4.85 9.89
N ARG A 180 13.36 5.06 11.21
CA ARG A 180 13.15 6.38 11.86
C ARG A 180 14.16 7.48 11.49
N GLY A 181 15.27 7.15 10.80
CA GLY A 181 16.29 8.08 10.34
C GLY A 181 15.94 8.86 9.06
N CYS A 182 14.94 8.44 8.28
CA CYS A 182 14.48 9.24 7.14
C CYS A 182 13.55 10.36 7.61
N LYS A 183 14.15 11.47 8.06
CA LYS A 183 13.45 12.75 8.20
C LYS A 183 12.81 13.08 6.86
N CYS A 184 11.49 12.97 6.76
CA CYS A 184 10.73 13.43 5.60
C CYS A 184 10.84 14.96 5.55
N PRO A 185 11.62 15.59 4.66
CA PRO A 185 11.60 17.03 4.48
C PRO A 185 10.45 17.31 3.51
N GLY A 186 9.23 17.18 4.01
CA GLY A 186 8.02 17.38 3.22
C GLY A 186 6.98 17.99 4.14
N ARG A 187 6.60 19.24 3.86
CA ARG A 187 5.52 19.93 4.57
C ARG A 187 4.31 18.98 4.67
N PRO A 188 3.65 18.84 5.83
CA PRO A 188 2.42 18.07 5.91
C PRO A 188 1.45 18.60 4.85
N TRP A 189 0.82 17.70 4.10
CA TRP A 189 -0.16 18.02 3.06
C TRP A 189 -1.15 19.05 3.59
N ARG A 190 -0.94 20.33 3.25
CA ARG A 190 -1.86 21.40 3.67
C ARG A 190 -3.13 21.19 2.84
N ARG A 191 -4.17 20.70 3.50
CA ARG A 191 -5.56 20.83 3.02
C ARG A 191 -5.84 22.33 2.87
N ARG A 192 -5.62 22.88 1.67
CA ARG A 192 -6.02 24.26 1.37
C ARG A 192 -7.53 24.23 1.09
N TRP A 193 -8.31 24.37 2.15
CA TRP A 193 -9.73 24.70 2.07
C TRP A 193 -9.86 26.19 1.76
N SER A 194 -10.36 26.56 0.58
CA SER A 194 -10.92 27.90 0.38
C SER A 194 -12.39 27.88 0.80
N ARG A 195 -12.68 28.34 2.03
CA ARG A 195 -14.06 28.65 2.41
C ARG A 195 -14.47 29.94 1.68
N SER A 196 -15.20 29.84 0.58
CA SER A 196 -15.96 30.99 0.07
C SER A 196 -17.26 31.10 0.87
N THR A 197 -17.24 31.85 1.97
CA THR A 197 -18.48 32.23 2.66
C THR A 197 -19.17 33.34 1.87
N SER A 198 -20.10 33.00 0.98
CA SER A 198 -21.06 33.97 0.47
C SER A 198 -22.16 34.17 1.51
N ARG A 199 -22.03 35.22 2.33
CA ARG A 199 -23.14 35.74 3.16
C ARG A 199 -24.23 36.26 2.23
N ARG A 200 -25.29 35.47 1.99
CA ARG A 200 -26.59 36.03 1.57
C ARG A 200 -27.44 36.23 2.81
N ARG A 201 -27.68 37.50 3.17
CA ARG A 201 -28.71 37.92 4.12
C ARG A 201 -30.06 37.53 3.52
N GLY A 202 -30.75 36.59 4.17
CA GLY A 202 -32.15 36.26 3.90
C GLY A 202 -32.93 36.32 5.20
N ARG A 203 -33.81 37.31 5.30
CA ARG A 203 -34.68 37.62 6.43
C ARG A 203 -35.96 36.78 6.26
N ASN A 204 -36.35 35.94 7.21
CA ASN A 204 -37.78 35.82 7.56
C ASN A 204 -38.07 35.08 8.89
N ARG A 205 -39.20 35.48 9.48
CA ARG A 205 -39.75 35.15 10.80
C ARG A 205 -40.47 33.78 10.86
N SER A 206 -40.47 33.22 12.08
CA SER A 206 -41.47 32.38 12.78
C SER A 206 -42.40 31.43 12.00
N THR A 207 -42.39 30.13 12.32
CA THR A 207 -43.38 29.41 13.17
C THR A 207 -43.15 27.88 13.08
N GLY A 208 -43.52 27.13 14.13
CA GLY A 208 -43.93 25.72 14.02
C GLY A 208 -42.86 24.64 14.26
N GLY A 209 -43.11 23.77 15.25
CA GLY A 209 -42.26 22.66 15.66
C GLY A 209 -42.20 21.48 14.68
N GLY A 210 -41.27 20.58 14.95
CA GLY A 210 -41.13 19.28 14.28
C GLY A 210 -39.67 18.82 14.21
N MET A 211 -39.26 17.97 15.15
CA MET A 211 -38.00 17.21 15.05
C MET A 211 -38.09 16.31 13.81
N THR A 212 -37.32 16.62 12.77
CA THR A 212 -37.10 15.73 11.62
C THR A 212 -35.61 15.54 11.41
N TRP A 213 -35.16 14.29 11.56
CA TRP A 213 -33.79 13.87 11.31
C TRP A 213 -33.55 13.85 9.79
N ARG A 214 -32.95 14.90 9.22
CA ARG A 214 -32.57 14.94 7.79
C ARG A 214 -31.12 14.50 7.62
N GLY A 215 -30.94 13.26 7.18
CA GLY A 215 -29.67 12.76 6.63
C GLY A 215 -29.27 13.58 5.40
N THR A 216 -28.11 14.23 5.48
CA THR A 216 -27.60 15.08 4.39
C THR A 216 -26.91 14.23 3.34
N ARG A 217 -27.63 13.82 2.28
CA ARG A 217 -26.99 13.42 1.02
C ARG A 217 -26.39 14.66 0.37
N ARG A 218 -25.07 14.75 0.26
CA ARG A 218 -24.36 15.81 -0.48
C ARG A 218 -23.92 15.25 -1.83
N TYR A 219 -24.61 15.66 -2.88
CA TYR A 219 -24.07 15.64 -4.24
C TYR A 219 -23.36 16.98 -4.49
N CYS A 220 -22.12 16.93 -4.98
CA CYS A 220 -21.43 18.13 -5.48
C CYS A 220 -21.66 18.24 -6.99
N ALA A 221 -22.44 19.24 -7.38
CA ALA A 221 -22.60 19.67 -8.76
C ALA A 221 -21.36 20.47 -9.23
N LEU A 222 -20.85 20.13 -10.40
CA LEU A 222 -19.80 20.87 -11.12
C LEU A 222 -20.38 22.20 -11.63
N ARG A 223 -19.75 23.32 -11.26
CA ARG A 223 -19.97 24.61 -11.93
C ARG A 223 -18.70 24.97 -12.68
N GLN A 224 -18.69 24.71 -13.98
CA GLN A 224 -17.72 25.25 -14.91
C GLN A 224 -17.84 26.79 -14.91
N ARG A 225 -16.72 27.50 -14.88
CA ARG A 225 -16.66 28.90 -15.27
C ARG A 225 -15.76 29.00 -16.50
N ASP A 226 -16.36 29.46 -17.59
CA ASP A 226 -15.71 29.86 -18.83
C ASP A 226 -14.63 30.92 -18.59
N PRO A 227 -13.52 30.90 -19.35
CA PRO A 227 -12.60 32.00 -19.44
C PRO A 227 -13.09 32.99 -20.51
N ALA A 228 -13.60 34.15 -20.10
CA ALA A 228 -13.71 35.30 -20.98
C ALA A 228 -13.55 36.61 -20.20
N ARG A 229 -12.56 37.39 -20.67
CA ARG A 229 -12.15 38.76 -20.32
C ARG A 229 -11.14 38.91 -19.20
#